data_AF-A0A9Q8EAS9-F1
#
_entry.id   AF-A0A9Q8EAS9-F1
#
_cell.length_a   1.000
_cell.length_b   1.000
_cell.length_c   1.000
_cell.angle_alpha   90.00
_cell.angle_beta   90.00
_cell.angle_gamma   90.00
#
_symmetry.space_group_name_H-M   'P 1'
#
loop_
_entity.id
_entity.type
_entity.pdbx_description
1 polymer ?
#
loop_
_entity_poly.entity_id
_entity_poly.type
_entity_poly.pdbx_seq_one_letter_code
_entity_poly.pdbx_strand_id
1 'polypeptide(L)'
;MLLLYYGAARRMAENYINRKLYEDEVPETDPDGLSIADDILLALMLLVGHWFENREPVNVGNIVTTFPFGFESLLQPYRYIPL
;
A
#
# COMPACT_ATOMS: atom_id res chain seq x y z
N MET A 1 11.09 -11.11 9.61
CA MET A 1 9.75 -11.31 9.00
C MET A 1 9.01 -10.00 8.76
N LEU A 2 8.88 -9.08 9.73
CA LEU A 2 8.18 -7.79 9.51
C LEU A 2 8.69 -6.96 8.32
N LEU A 3 10.01 -6.88 8.12
CA LEU A 3 10.59 -6.20 6.95
C LEU A 3 10.15 -6.81 5.60
N LEU A 4 9.87 -8.11 5.55
CA LEU A 4 9.35 -8.78 4.36
C LEU A 4 7.93 -8.32 4.06
N TYR A 5 7.07 -8.29 5.08
CA TYR A 5 5.70 -7.79 4.94
C TYR A 5 5.67 -6.32 4.53
N TYR A 6 6.51 -5.49 5.13
CA TYR A 6 6.64 -4.08 4.76
C TYR A 6 7.07 -3.92 3.29
N GLY A 7 8.11 -4.63 2.86
CA GLY A 7 8.55 -4.60 1.46
C GLY A 7 7.47 -5.10 0.49
N ALA A 8 6.71 -6.13 0.85
CA ALA A 8 5.58 -6.61 0.07
C ALA A 8 4.43 -5.60 0.02
N ALA A 9 4.12 -4.95 1.15
CA ALA A 9 3.06 -3.97 1.26
C ALA A 9 3.39 -2.74 0.42
N ARG A 10 4.64 -2.26 0.48
CA ARG A 10 5.14 -1.17 -0.37
C ARG A 10 4.99 -1.51 -1.85
N ARG A 11 5.42 -2.70 -2.29
CA ARG A 11 5.24 -3.13 -3.69
C ARG A 11 3.77 -3.21 -4.11
N MET A 12 2.90 -3.69 -3.22
CA MET A 12 1.46 -3.72 -3.49
C MET A 12 0.90 -2.30 -3.62
N ALA A 13 1.28 -1.38 -2.74
CA ALA A 13 0.89 0.02 -2.81
C ALA A 13 1.38 0.68 -4.10
N GLU A 14 2.65 0.48 -4.48
CA GLU A 14 3.23 0.97 -5.75
C GLU A 14 2.41 0.50 -6.95
N ASN A 15 2.03 -0.78 -6.98
CA ASN A 15 1.18 -1.34 -8.04
C ASN A 15 -0.24 -0.76 -8.02
N TYR A 16 -0.81 -0.54 -6.82
CA TYR A 16 -2.15 0.00 -6.66
C TYR A 16 -2.25 1.44 -7.17
N ILE A 17 -1.29 2.28 -6.78
CA ILE A 17 -1.24 3.70 -7.14
C ILE A 17 -0.59 3.95 -8.51
N ASN A 18 0.08 2.93 -9.08
CA ASN A 18 0.84 3.03 -10.33
C ASN A 18 1.96 4.09 -10.28
N ARG A 19 2.67 4.16 -9.15
CA ARG A 19 3.78 5.11 -8.89
C ARG A 19 4.81 4.46 -7.97
N LYS A 20 6.06 4.93 -8.01
CA LYS A 20 7.09 4.48 -7.08
C LYS A 20 7.04 5.26 -5.77
N LEU A 21 7.23 4.54 -4.67
CA LEU A 21 7.29 5.10 -3.33
C LEU A 21 8.75 5.19 -2.90
N TYR A 22 9.13 6.27 -2.21
CA TYR A 22 10.49 6.53 -1.70
C TYR A 22 10.43 6.90 -0.22
N GLU A 23 11.35 6.35 0.58
CA GLU A 23 11.43 6.68 2.03
C GLU A 23 12.05 8.05 2.27
N ASP A 24 12.99 8.42 1.40
CA ASP A 24 13.69 9.71 1.42
C ASP A 24 13.21 10.59 0.26
N GLU A 25 14.12 11.37 -0.33
CA GLU A 25 13.82 12.22 -1.48
C GLU A 25 13.50 11.42 -2.75
N VAL A 26 12.51 11.91 -3.49
CA VAL A 26 12.17 11.41 -4.82
C VAL A 26 13.26 11.83 -5.80
N PRO A 27 13.89 10.89 -6.54
CA PRO A 27 14.90 11.25 -7.54
C PRO A 27 14.34 12.11 -8.66
N GLU A 28 15.13 13.07 -9.17
CA GLU A 28 14.74 13.91 -10.31
C GLU A 28 14.46 13.09 -11.60
N THR A 29 14.97 11.86 -11.68
CA THR A 29 14.73 10.93 -12.80
C THR A 29 13.33 10.31 -12.80
N ASP A 30 12.57 10.44 -11.71
CA ASP A 30 11.24 9.85 -11.55
C ASP A 30 10.22 10.95 -11.16
N PRO A 31 9.72 11.73 -12.15
CA PRO A 31 8.79 12.83 -11.88
C PRO A 31 7.46 12.37 -11.29
N ASP A 32 7.09 11.11 -11.54
CA ASP A 32 5.89 10.48 -11.01
C ASP A 32 6.15 9.76 -9.68
N GLY A 33 7.36 9.82 -9.13
CA GLY A 33 7.65 9.28 -7.82
C GLY A 33 6.88 9.99 -6.69
N LEU A 34 6.69 9.29 -5.57
CA LEU A 34 6.08 9.80 -4.36
C LEU A 34 6.97 9.51 -3.16
N SER A 35 7.13 10.48 -2.26
CA SER A 35 7.66 10.17 -0.93
C SER A 35 6.57 9.50 -0.10
N ILE A 36 6.98 8.63 0.83
CA ILE A 36 6.07 7.99 1.78
C ILE A 36 5.65 9.02 2.83
N ALA A 37 4.49 9.62 2.61
CA ALA A 37 3.80 10.46 3.59
C ALA A 37 3.13 9.62 4.70
N ASP A 38 2.68 10.26 5.77
CA ASP A 38 2.11 9.59 6.95
C ASP A 38 0.89 8.70 6.63
N ASP A 39 0.04 9.13 5.70
CA ASP A 39 -1.13 8.38 5.24
C ASP A 39 -0.76 7.16 4.39
N ILE A 40 0.25 7.29 3.52
CA ILE A 40 0.83 6.16 2.79
C ILE A 40 1.46 5.18 3.78
N LEU A 41 2.24 5.66 4.74
CA LEU A 41 2.86 4.80 5.76
C LEU A 41 1.80 4.06 6.58
N LEU A 42 0.73 4.76 6.99
CA LEU A 42 -0.41 4.16 7.69
C LEU A 42 -1.08 3.07 6.84
N ALA A 43 -1.31 3.32 5.55
CA ALA A 43 -1.85 2.31 4.64
C ALA A 43 -0.97 1.05 4.59
N LEU A 44 0.36 1.22 4.49
CA LEU A 44 1.31 0.11 4.52
C LEU A 44 1.23 -0.66 5.84
N MET A 45 1.17 0.04 6.98
CA MET A 45 1.07 -0.58 8.30
C MET A 45 -0.22 -1.39 8.46
N LEU A 46 -1.35 -0.88 7.97
CA LEU A 46 -2.63 -1.61 7.98
C LEU A 46 -2.54 -2.91 7.17
N LEU A 47 -1.92 -2.86 6.00
CA LEU A 47 -1.74 -4.05 5.16
C LEU A 47 -0.77 -5.06 5.78
N VAL A 48 0.33 -4.58 6.38
CA VAL A 48 1.27 -5.42 7.14
C VAL A 48 0.56 -6.11 8.29
N GLY A 49 -0.20 -5.38 9.10
CA GLY A 49 -0.98 -5.95 10.20
C GLY A 49 -1.99 -6.98 9.71
N HIS A 50 -2.69 -6.68 8.60
CA HIS A 50 -3.66 -7.61 8.01
C HIS A 50 -3.01 -8.94 7.61
N TRP A 51 -1.89 -8.91 6.87
CA TRP A 51 -1.21 -10.13 6.44
C TRP A 51 -0.42 -10.86 7.53
N PHE A 52 -0.02 -10.14 8.58
CA PHE A 52 0.62 -10.76 9.73
C PHE A 52 -0.38 -11.60 10.53
N GLU A 53 -1.57 -11.07 10.77
CA GLU A 53 -2.65 -11.74 11.49
C GLU A 53 -3.38 -12.78 10.62
N ASN A 54 -3.55 -12.51 9.32
CA ASN A 54 -4.35 -13.33 8.41
C ASN A 54 -3.50 -13.82 7.24
N ARG A 55 -3.42 -15.14 7.07
CA ARG A 55 -2.70 -15.78 5.95
C ARG A 55 -3.62 -16.09 4.76
N GLU A 56 -4.91 -15.87 4.94
CA GLU A 56 -5.98 -16.12 3.99
C GLU A 56 -6.92 -14.91 3.97
N PRO A 57 -7.69 -14.69 2.90
CA PRO A 57 -8.72 -13.66 2.88
C PRO A 57 -9.68 -13.80 4.06
N VAL A 58 -9.99 -12.68 4.72
CA VAL A 58 -10.92 -12.69 5.86
C VAL A 58 -12.34 -12.71 5.32
N ASN A 59 -13.13 -13.70 5.72
CA ASN A 59 -14.53 -13.84 5.32
C ASN A 59 -15.47 -13.59 6.51
N VAL A 60 -16.38 -12.62 6.35
CA VAL A 60 -17.45 -12.32 7.32
C VAL A 60 -18.80 -12.42 6.61
N GLY A 61 -19.49 -13.54 6.83
CA GLY A 61 -20.76 -13.84 6.16
C GLY A 61 -20.58 -14.04 4.66
N ASN A 62 -21.00 -13.06 3.86
CA ASN A 62 -20.83 -13.06 2.40
C ASN A 62 -19.76 -12.07 1.91
N ILE A 63 -19.07 -11.38 2.82
CA ILE A 63 -18.07 -10.35 2.48
C ILE A 63 -16.68 -10.97 2.61
N VAL A 64 -15.91 -10.93 1.52
CA VAL A 64 -14.51 -11.38 1.48
C VAL A 64 -13.61 -10.16 1.42
N THR A 65 -12.72 -10.03 2.40
CA THR A 65 -11.75 -8.94 2.53
C THR A 65 -10.35 -9.48 2.25
N THR A 66 -9.80 -9.14 1.09
CA THR A 66 -8.40 -9.45 0.73
C THR A 66 -7.43 -8.34 1.12
N PHE A 67 -7.95 -7.11 1.26
CA PHE A 67 -7.20 -5.93 1.68
C PHE A 67 -8.04 -5.13 2.69
N PRO A 68 -7.42 -4.51 3.70
CA PRO A 68 -8.15 -3.67 4.63
C PRO A 68 -8.66 -2.40 3.94
N PHE A 69 -9.89 -1.99 4.23
CA PHE A 69 -10.51 -0.78 3.66
C PHE A 69 -9.61 0.46 3.75
N GLY A 70 -8.96 0.65 4.91
CA GLY A 70 -8.06 1.79 5.13
C GLY A 70 -6.86 1.82 4.18
N PHE A 71 -6.35 0.66 3.74
CA PHE A 71 -5.29 0.61 2.73
C PHE A 71 -5.77 1.21 1.40
N GLU A 72 -6.96 0.81 0.95
CA GLU A 72 -7.52 1.31 -0.31
C GLU A 72 -7.92 2.79 -0.20
N SER A 73 -8.60 3.18 0.87
CA SER A 73 -9.10 4.55 1.02
C SER A 73 -7.98 5.58 1.14
N LEU A 74 -6.88 5.25 1.81
CA LEU A 74 -5.73 6.15 1.98
C LEU A 74 -4.91 6.26 0.68
N LEU A 75 -4.83 5.19 -0.11
CA LEU A 75 -4.05 5.19 -1.36
C LEU A 75 -4.82 5.69 -2.58
N GLN A 76 -6.16 5.70 -2.54
CA GLN A 76 -7.00 6.11 -3.66
C GLN A 76 -6.64 7.50 -4.25
N PRO A 77 -6.34 8.54 -3.45
CA PRO A 77 -5.98 9.86 -3.98
C PRO A 77 -4.64 9.89 -4.74
N TYR A 78 -3.74 8.95 -4.46
CA TYR A 78 -2.40 8.88 -5.04
C TYR A 78 -2.36 8.14 -6.38
N ARG A 79 -3.48 7.56 -6.80
CA ARG A 79 -3.56 6.69 -7.96
C ARG A 79 -3.39 7.46 -9.26
N TYR A 80 -2.37 7.07 -10.03
CA TYR A 80 -2.08 7.61 -11.34
C TYR A 80 -2.69 6.75 -12.45
N ILE A 81 -3.62 7.32 -13.19
CA ILE A 81 -4.27 6.70 -14.35
C ILE A 81 -3.78 7.44 -15.58
N PRO A 82 -2.82 6.91 -16.36
CA PRO A 82 -2.39 7.54 -17.59
C PRO A 82 -3.57 7.60 -18.57
N LEU A 83 -3.78 8.78 -19.16
CA LEU A 83 -4.83 9.08 -20.15
C LEU A 83 -4.49 8.51 -21.54
#